data_AF-A0AAE1Y237-F1
#
_entry.id   AF-A0AAE1Y237-F1
#
_cell.length_a   1.000
_cell.length_b   1.000
_cell.length_c   1.000
_cell.angle_alpha   90.00
_cell.angle_beta   90.00
_cell.angle_gamma   90.00
#
_symmetry.space_group_name_H-M   'P 1'
#
loop_
_entity.id
_entity.type
_entity.pdbx_description
1 polymer ?
#
loop_
_entity_poly.entity_id
_entity_poly.type
_entity_poly.pdbx_seq_one_letter_code
_entity_poly.pdbx_strand_id
1 'polypeptide(L)'
;MEKKEGPECSFAEVLDNSSNDKFQELLQTLEQALTFSIANRNVFPIDQSPLLTSNPHMLVPFLELSIYWEQENPDLENIPSPRIFSTHMHFKMLPVSIRETDCRIIYICRNPLDQFVSYLHFLFQNKVGKNVDQVAVDEAFDMYCQGINAYGPFWDDILGYWKAHLENPGKVLFLKYEDLKEDITSQVKKIAEFMGFPFSPEEEEQGLIDQISGLCSFESLSNLAINKTGNINGIVKNSSFFRKGRVGDWTNYLTPAMVERIKKIMDSKFKGSGLMFKT
;
A
#
# COMPACT_ATOMS: atom_id res chain seq x y z
N MET A 1 -20.09 21.78 -38.46
CA MET A 1 -18.99 22.70 -38.11
C MET A 1 -19.38 23.30 -36.77
N GLU A 2 -18.74 23.05 -35.64
CA GLU A 2 -17.38 22.58 -35.33
C GLU A 2 -17.47 21.48 -34.24
N LYS A 3 -16.75 20.38 -34.43
CA LYS A 3 -16.42 19.46 -33.33
C LYS A 3 -15.25 20.11 -32.59
N LYS A 4 -15.42 20.39 -31.30
CA LYS A 4 -14.30 20.72 -30.42
C LYS A 4 -13.51 19.43 -30.18
N GLU A 5 -12.36 19.33 -30.82
CA GLU A 5 -11.31 18.37 -30.48
C GLU A 5 -10.82 18.70 -29.06
N GLY A 6 -11.04 17.78 -28.13
CA GLY A 6 -10.35 17.77 -26.84
C GLY A 6 -8.93 17.26 -27.01
N PRO A 7 -7.99 17.60 -26.12
CA PRO A 7 -6.59 17.24 -26.30
C PRO A 7 -6.45 15.70 -26.26
N GLU A 8 -6.00 15.15 -27.39
CA GLU A 8 -5.50 13.78 -27.49
C GLU A 8 -4.34 13.61 -26.50
N CYS A 9 -4.56 12.83 -25.44
CA CYS A 9 -3.52 12.50 -24.47
C CYS A 9 -2.76 11.28 -25.00
N SER A 10 -1.79 11.51 -25.88
CA SER A 10 -0.83 10.49 -26.29
C SER A 10 0.20 10.29 -25.17
N PHE A 11 0.13 9.17 -24.47
CA PHE A 11 1.20 8.74 -23.58
C PHE A 11 2.23 7.94 -24.38
N ALA A 12 3.44 8.46 -24.43
CA ALA A 12 4.64 7.73 -24.83
C ALA A 12 5.75 8.14 -23.87
N GLU A 13 6.14 7.24 -22.96
CA GLU A 13 7.50 7.23 -22.45
C GLU A 13 7.88 5.79 -22.11
N VAL A 14 8.82 5.28 -22.92
CA VAL A 14 9.39 3.96 -22.89
C VAL A 14 10.13 3.75 -21.57
N LEU A 15 9.64 2.84 -20.74
CA LEU A 15 10.44 2.31 -19.63
C LEU A 15 11.18 1.05 -20.11
N ASP A 16 12.51 1.16 -20.08
CA ASP A 16 13.47 0.13 -20.38
C ASP A 16 13.13 -1.20 -19.67
N ASN A 17 12.84 -2.22 -20.46
CA ASN A 17 12.51 -3.58 -20.05
C ASN A 17 13.77 -4.29 -19.54
N SER A 18 14.21 -4.06 -18.29
CA SER A 18 15.21 -4.94 -17.67
C SER A 18 15.34 -4.92 -16.13
N SER A 19 14.26 -4.97 -15.35
CA SER A 19 14.40 -5.51 -13.98
C SER A 19 13.09 -6.00 -13.34
N ASN A 20 13.21 -7.17 -12.72
CA ASN A 20 12.15 -7.97 -12.12
C ASN A 20 11.83 -7.47 -10.70
N ASP A 21 11.56 -6.17 -10.55
CA ASP A 21 11.41 -5.53 -9.24
C ASP A 21 9.94 -5.39 -8.87
N LYS A 22 9.46 -6.33 -8.04
CA LYS A 22 8.10 -6.25 -7.51
C LYS A 22 8.11 -6.41 -5.98
N PHE A 23 7.27 -5.59 -5.34
CA PHE A 23 6.53 -5.83 -4.08
C PHE A 23 7.08 -5.30 -2.74
N GLN A 24 6.19 -4.58 -2.03
CA GLN A 24 6.26 -4.25 -0.61
C GLN A 24 4.82 -4.31 0.00
N GLU A 25 4.43 -5.40 0.67
CA GLU A 25 3.01 -5.83 0.54
C GLU A 25 2.17 -6.10 1.81
N LEU A 26 2.67 -5.87 3.03
CA LEU A 26 1.80 -6.12 4.20
C LEU A 26 0.85 -4.96 4.56
N LEU A 27 1.23 -3.73 4.25
CA LEU A 27 0.43 -2.54 4.58
C LEU A 27 -0.67 -2.28 3.56
N GLN A 28 -0.34 -2.50 2.29
CA GLN A 28 -1.22 -2.23 1.17
C GLN A 28 -2.49 -3.08 1.22
N THR A 29 -2.41 -4.34 1.64
CA THR A 29 -3.57 -5.24 1.72
C THR A 29 -4.68 -4.71 2.62
N LEU A 30 -4.32 -4.19 3.81
CA LEU A 30 -5.28 -3.61 4.74
C LEU A 30 -5.86 -2.31 4.18
N GLU A 31 -5.00 -1.44 3.64
CA GLU A 31 -5.43 -0.18 3.04
C GLU A 31 -6.39 -0.39 1.87
N GLN A 32 -6.07 -1.28 0.94
CA GLN A 32 -6.92 -1.63 -0.19
C GLN A 32 -8.26 -2.22 0.28
N ALA A 33 -8.25 -3.12 1.28
CA ALA A 33 -9.47 -3.71 1.80
C ALA A 33 -10.37 -2.64 2.47
N LEU A 34 -9.78 -1.73 3.25
CA LEU A 34 -10.51 -0.64 3.91
C LEU A 34 -11.07 0.34 2.88
N THR A 35 -10.24 0.85 1.97
CA THR A 35 -10.67 1.81 0.94
C THR A 35 -11.76 1.21 0.04
N PHE A 36 -11.59 -0.04 -0.39
CA PHE A 36 -12.62 -0.75 -1.15
C PHE A 36 -13.94 -0.86 -0.38
N SER A 37 -13.88 -1.31 0.89
CA SER A 37 -15.08 -1.50 1.71
C SER A 37 -15.80 -0.19 1.97
N ILE A 38 -15.07 0.87 2.33
CA ILE A 38 -15.62 2.21 2.57
C ILE A 38 -16.35 2.72 1.33
N ALA A 39 -15.73 2.62 0.16
CA ALA A 39 -16.27 3.17 -1.07
C ALA A 39 -17.47 2.38 -1.62
N ASN A 40 -17.55 1.08 -1.31
CA ASN A 40 -18.57 0.19 -1.87
C ASN A 40 -19.60 -0.32 -0.83
N ARG A 41 -19.57 0.16 0.41
CA ARG A 41 -20.48 -0.29 1.50
C ARG A 41 -21.98 -0.12 1.20
N ASN A 42 -22.33 0.83 0.33
CA ASN A 42 -23.72 1.04 -0.12
C ASN A 42 -24.12 0.15 -1.30
N VAL A 43 -23.15 -0.52 -1.93
CA VAL A 43 -23.36 -1.43 -3.07
C VAL A 43 -23.36 -2.87 -2.57
N PHE A 44 -22.42 -3.22 -1.70
CA PHE A 44 -22.28 -4.55 -1.13
C PHE A 44 -22.49 -4.51 0.38
N PRO A 45 -23.52 -5.19 0.90
CA PRO A 45 -23.60 -5.52 2.32
C PRO A 45 -22.33 -6.23 2.79
N ILE A 46 -21.97 -6.06 4.07
CA ILE A 46 -20.72 -6.60 4.64
C ILE A 46 -20.58 -8.11 4.46
N ASP A 47 -21.68 -8.86 4.64
CA ASP A 47 -21.74 -10.32 4.49
C ASP A 47 -21.72 -10.81 3.03
N GLN A 48 -21.81 -9.88 2.08
CA GLN A 48 -21.75 -10.12 0.63
C GLN A 48 -20.59 -9.37 -0.03
N SER A 49 -19.67 -8.83 0.77
CA SER A 49 -18.53 -8.08 0.27
C SER A 49 -17.67 -8.96 -0.66
N PRO A 50 -17.25 -8.45 -1.84
CA PRO A 50 -16.31 -9.13 -2.71
C PRO A 50 -14.99 -9.54 -2.04
N LEU A 51 -14.62 -8.91 -0.91
CA LEU A 51 -13.45 -9.32 -0.11
C LEU A 51 -13.56 -10.74 0.45
N LEU A 52 -14.77 -11.30 0.57
CA LEU A 52 -14.99 -12.68 1.03
C LEU A 52 -14.59 -13.72 -0.01
N THR A 53 -14.56 -13.33 -1.30
CA THR A 53 -14.32 -14.25 -2.43
C THR A 53 -13.15 -13.83 -3.32
N SER A 54 -12.60 -12.64 -3.12
CA SER A 54 -11.48 -12.08 -3.88
C SER A 54 -10.42 -11.49 -2.95
N ASN A 55 -9.15 -11.65 -3.31
CA ASN A 55 -8.05 -11.00 -2.59
C ASN A 55 -8.12 -9.47 -2.79
N PRO A 56 -7.81 -8.64 -1.77
CA PRO A 56 -7.89 -7.17 -1.88
C PRO A 56 -7.14 -6.58 -3.09
N HIS A 57 -5.99 -7.15 -3.44
CA HIS A 57 -5.15 -6.71 -4.56
C HIS A 57 -5.78 -6.94 -5.94
N MET A 58 -6.82 -7.78 -6.03
CA MET A 58 -7.63 -7.96 -7.24
C MET A 58 -8.74 -6.91 -7.36
N LEU A 59 -9.19 -6.36 -6.22
CA LEU A 59 -10.27 -5.38 -6.16
C LEU A 59 -9.76 -3.93 -6.29
N VAL A 60 -8.50 -3.71 -5.88
CA VAL A 60 -7.80 -2.43 -5.99
C VAL A 60 -6.48 -2.65 -6.73
N PRO A 61 -6.51 -2.74 -8.07
CA PRO A 61 -5.37 -3.18 -8.86
C PRO A 61 -4.20 -2.20 -8.78
N PHE A 62 -2.99 -2.74 -8.92
CA PHE A 62 -1.77 -1.93 -9.03
C PHE A 62 -1.66 -1.30 -10.42
N LEU A 63 -1.34 -0.01 -10.48
CA LEU A 63 -1.09 0.66 -11.75
C LEU A 63 0.05 -0.03 -12.51
N GLU A 64 1.19 -0.20 -11.87
CA GLU A 64 2.41 -0.70 -12.52
C GLU A 64 2.48 -2.23 -12.67
N LEU A 65 1.69 -2.99 -11.91
CA LEU A 65 1.77 -4.47 -11.90
C LEU A 65 0.57 -5.18 -12.50
N SER A 66 -0.58 -4.51 -12.60
CA SER A 66 -1.82 -5.08 -13.13
C SER A 66 -2.27 -4.33 -14.38
N ILE A 67 -2.31 -3.00 -14.31
CA ILE A 67 -2.93 -2.19 -15.36
C ILE A 67 -1.96 -1.95 -16.52
N TYR A 68 -0.81 -1.35 -16.24
CA TYR A 68 0.20 -1.02 -17.26
C TYR A 68 1.17 -2.17 -17.57
N TRP A 69 1.13 -3.25 -16.79
CA TRP A 69 1.90 -4.46 -17.09
C TRP A 69 1.29 -5.25 -18.26
N GLU A 70 -0.04 -5.30 -18.34
CA GLU A 70 -0.75 -6.08 -19.35
C GLU A 70 -0.95 -5.30 -20.64
N GLN A 71 -1.05 -3.97 -20.55
CA GLN A 71 -1.37 -3.09 -21.68
C GLN A 71 -0.58 -1.79 -21.57
N GLU A 72 0.03 -1.36 -22.67
CA GLU A 72 0.81 -0.12 -22.71
C GLU A 72 -0.08 1.13 -22.55
N ASN A 73 -1.32 1.07 -23.06
CA ASN A 73 -2.31 2.15 -22.95
C ASN A 73 -3.70 1.61 -22.56
N PRO A 74 -3.92 1.26 -21.28
CA PRO A 74 -5.16 0.69 -20.80
C PRO A 74 -6.28 1.73 -20.77
N ASP A 75 -7.49 1.32 -21.15
CA ASP A 75 -8.68 2.18 -21.09
C ASP A 75 -9.22 2.24 -19.65
N LEU A 76 -8.82 3.29 -18.92
CA LEU A 76 -9.26 3.55 -17.54
C LEU A 76 -10.69 4.16 -17.45
N GLU A 77 -11.30 4.52 -18.58
CA GLU A 77 -12.65 5.11 -18.61
C GLU A 77 -13.72 4.04 -18.38
N ASN A 78 -13.46 2.79 -18.78
CA ASN A 78 -14.38 1.67 -18.58
C ASN A 78 -14.39 1.12 -17.14
N ILE A 79 -13.50 1.59 -16.27
CA ILE A 79 -13.47 1.17 -14.86
C ILE A 79 -14.57 1.95 -14.10
N PRO A 80 -15.54 1.27 -13.47
CA PRO A 80 -16.66 1.93 -12.82
C PRO A 80 -16.19 2.82 -11.65
N SER A 81 -16.92 3.90 -11.42
CA SER A 81 -16.68 4.78 -10.27
C SER A 81 -17.31 4.22 -8.98
N PRO A 82 -16.68 4.41 -7.81
CA PRO A 82 -15.39 5.09 -7.61
C PRO A 82 -14.20 4.23 -8.05
N ARG A 83 -13.28 4.85 -8.80
CA ARG A 83 -12.05 4.20 -9.26
C ARG A 83 -10.98 4.28 -8.18
N ILE A 84 -10.53 3.13 -7.69
CA ILE A 84 -9.50 3.01 -6.67
C ILE A 84 -8.36 2.17 -7.26
N PHE A 85 -7.15 2.71 -7.19
CA PHE A 85 -5.93 2.05 -7.65
C PHE A 85 -4.89 2.07 -6.54
N SER A 86 -3.89 1.19 -6.65
CA SER A 86 -2.73 1.19 -5.78
C SER A 86 -1.44 1.31 -6.59
N THR A 87 -0.37 1.73 -5.93
CA THR A 87 0.96 1.84 -6.52
C THR A 87 2.03 1.87 -5.45
N HIS A 88 3.22 1.36 -5.76
CA HIS A 88 4.42 1.48 -4.95
C HIS A 88 5.36 2.60 -5.44
N MET A 89 4.96 3.35 -6.46
CA MET A 89 5.76 4.46 -6.98
C MET A 89 5.96 5.54 -5.91
N HIS A 90 7.18 6.08 -5.88
CA HIS A 90 7.47 7.26 -5.06
C HIS A 90 6.63 8.43 -5.55
N PHE A 91 6.22 9.33 -4.64
CA PHE A 91 5.38 10.47 -4.98
C PHE A 91 5.85 11.22 -6.24
N LYS A 92 7.15 11.51 -6.35
CA LYS A 92 7.75 12.24 -7.51
C LYS A 92 7.64 11.51 -8.85
N MET A 93 7.51 10.18 -8.83
CA MET A 93 7.39 9.33 -10.03
C MET A 93 5.94 9.15 -10.47
N LEU A 94 4.97 9.56 -9.64
CA LEU A 94 3.57 9.51 -10.03
C LEU A 94 3.33 10.37 -11.28
N PRO A 95 2.48 9.89 -12.21
CA PRO A 95 2.05 10.67 -13.36
C PRO A 95 1.52 12.05 -12.96
N VAL A 96 1.75 13.04 -13.83
CA VAL A 96 1.22 14.41 -13.65
C VAL A 96 -0.31 14.39 -13.48
N SER A 97 -1.00 13.51 -14.20
CA SER A 97 -2.45 13.30 -14.08
C SER A 97 -2.89 12.83 -12.69
N ILE A 98 -2.01 12.26 -11.87
CA ILE A 98 -2.27 11.92 -10.47
C ILE A 98 -1.84 13.08 -9.56
N ARG A 99 -0.66 13.69 -9.82
CA ARG A 99 -0.09 14.74 -8.96
C ARG A 99 -0.77 16.11 -9.08
N GLU A 100 -1.33 16.44 -10.23
CA GLU A 100 -1.82 17.81 -10.52
C GLU A 100 -3.34 17.90 -10.70
N THR A 101 -4.07 16.79 -10.62
CA THR A 101 -5.54 16.77 -10.66
C THR A 101 -6.16 16.66 -9.26
N ASP A 102 -7.50 16.56 -9.19
CA ASP A 102 -8.24 16.32 -7.95
C ASP A 102 -8.19 14.87 -7.46
N CYS A 103 -7.34 14.02 -8.05
CA CYS A 103 -7.06 12.69 -7.53
C CYS A 103 -6.51 12.78 -6.10
N ARG A 104 -7.18 12.10 -5.17
CA ARG A 104 -6.81 11.99 -3.76
C ARG A 104 -5.90 10.78 -3.57
N ILE A 105 -4.88 10.95 -2.73
CA ILE A 105 -3.86 9.95 -2.46
C ILE A 105 -3.89 9.62 -0.98
N ILE A 106 -3.99 8.34 -0.65
CA ILE A 106 -3.76 7.83 0.69
C ILE A 106 -2.39 7.16 0.67
N TYR A 107 -1.57 7.45 1.67
CA TYR A 107 -0.27 6.82 1.85
C TYR A 107 -0.17 6.31 3.28
N ILE A 108 0.14 5.02 3.43
CA ILE A 108 0.39 4.38 4.71
C ILE A 108 1.85 3.97 4.82
N CYS A 109 2.54 4.47 5.84
CA CYS A 109 3.87 3.98 6.19
C CYS A 109 3.82 3.11 7.45
N ARG A 110 4.93 2.42 7.71
CA ARG A 110 5.17 1.64 8.94
C ARG A 110 6.56 1.92 9.43
N ASN A 111 6.80 1.63 10.71
CA ASN A 111 8.15 1.58 11.26
C ASN A 111 9.10 0.77 10.31
N PRO A 112 10.19 1.37 9.81
CA PRO A 112 11.12 0.72 8.89
C PRO A 112 11.73 -0.59 9.40
N LEU A 113 11.85 -0.78 10.73
CA LEU A 113 12.31 -2.04 11.32
C LEU A 113 11.34 -3.19 11.03
N ASP A 114 10.04 -2.96 11.23
CA ASP A 114 9.01 -3.94 10.92
C ASP A 114 8.81 -4.09 9.40
N GLN A 115 8.95 -2.99 8.65
CA GLN A 115 8.87 -3.00 7.18
C GLN A 115 9.94 -3.93 6.60
N PHE A 116 11.19 -3.82 7.06
CA PHE A 116 12.28 -4.70 6.62
C PHE A 116 11.98 -6.18 6.91
N VAL A 117 11.56 -6.53 8.13
CA VAL A 117 11.24 -7.92 8.47
C VAL A 117 10.09 -8.45 7.63
N SER A 118 9.07 -7.62 7.38
CA SER A 118 7.97 -7.99 6.51
C SER A 118 8.43 -8.22 5.07
N TYR A 119 9.27 -7.32 4.54
CA TYR A 119 9.84 -7.40 3.21
C TYR A 119 10.70 -8.66 3.02
N LEU A 120 11.59 -8.95 3.97
CA LEU A 120 12.48 -10.11 3.92
C LEU A 120 11.70 -11.43 3.86
N HIS A 121 10.69 -11.59 4.72
CA HIS A 121 9.84 -12.78 4.70
C HIS A 121 9.05 -12.90 3.38
N PHE A 122 8.54 -11.78 2.88
CA PHE A 122 7.80 -11.76 1.63
C PHE A 122 8.69 -12.19 0.44
N LEU A 123 9.91 -11.65 0.35
CA LEU A 123 10.89 -12.04 -0.68
C LEU A 123 11.18 -13.54 -0.63
N PHE A 124 11.49 -14.08 0.55
CA PHE A 124 11.84 -15.49 0.71
C PHE A 124 10.67 -16.44 0.42
N GLN A 125 9.44 -16.08 0.79
CA GLN A 125 8.27 -16.91 0.52
C GLN A 125 7.92 -17.01 -0.97
N ASN A 126 8.16 -15.94 -1.72
CA ASN A 126 7.82 -15.85 -3.14
C ASN A 126 9.02 -16.05 -4.08
N LYS A 127 10.25 -16.19 -3.55
CA LYS A 127 11.50 -16.28 -4.33
C LYS A 127 11.65 -15.12 -5.32
N VAL A 128 11.30 -13.91 -4.89
CA VAL A 128 11.25 -12.71 -5.74
C VAL A 128 12.65 -12.13 -5.94
N GLY A 129 13.23 -12.39 -7.11
CA GLY A 129 14.58 -11.95 -7.49
C GLY A 129 15.48 -13.11 -7.90
N LYS A 130 16.53 -12.83 -8.68
CA LYS A 130 17.53 -13.87 -9.02
C LYS A 130 18.32 -14.23 -7.75
N ASN A 131 18.52 -15.52 -7.50
CA ASN A 131 19.32 -16.04 -6.39
C ASN A 131 18.83 -15.69 -4.97
N VAL A 132 17.54 -15.38 -4.76
CA VAL A 132 16.98 -15.11 -3.41
C VAL A 132 17.28 -16.22 -2.41
N ASP A 133 17.27 -17.49 -2.85
CA ASP A 133 17.60 -18.65 -2.02
C ASP A 133 19.08 -18.64 -1.55
N GLN A 134 19.92 -17.76 -2.09
CA GLN A 134 21.35 -17.61 -1.79
C GLN A 134 21.68 -16.33 -1.01
N VAL A 135 20.75 -15.36 -0.91
CA VAL A 135 21.01 -14.09 -0.20
C VAL A 135 20.93 -14.30 1.30
N ALA A 136 22.03 -14.04 2.00
CA ALA A 136 22.05 -14.09 3.46
C ALA A 136 21.22 -12.93 4.05
N VAL A 137 20.61 -13.15 5.23
CA VAL A 137 19.84 -12.10 5.93
C VAL A 137 20.65 -10.83 6.14
N ASP A 138 21.93 -10.97 6.48
CA ASP A 138 22.85 -9.85 6.68
C ASP A 138 23.11 -9.05 5.40
N GLU A 139 23.18 -9.73 4.25
CA GLU A 139 23.33 -9.10 2.93
C GLU A 139 22.05 -8.35 2.54
N ALA A 140 20.89 -9.00 2.66
CA ALA A 140 19.60 -8.35 2.40
C ALA A 140 19.38 -7.14 3.31
N PHE A 141 19.80 -7.22 4.57
CA PHE A 141 19.76 -6.11 5.50
C PHE A 141 20.70 -4.97 5.11
N ASP A 142 21.91 -5.29 4.69
CA ASP A 142 22.89 -4.31 4.22
C ASP A 142 22.37 -3.58 2.98
N MET A 143 21.85 -4.31 1.99
CA MET A 143 21.19 -3.76 0.80
C MET A 143 20.02 -2.84 1.16
N TYR A 144 19.13 -3.26 2.06
CA TYR A 144 18.02 -2.43 2.54
C TYR A 144 18.51 -1.13 3.20
N CYS A 145 19.58 -1.21 4.02
CA CYS A 145 20.19 -0.03 4.63
C CYS A 145 20.84 0.92 3.61
N GLN A 146 21.31 0.38 2.48
CA GLN A 146 21.82 1.16 1.35
C GLN A 146 20.71 1.70 0.44
N GLY A 147 19.45 1.30 0.66
CA GLY A 147 18.33 1.67 -0.19
C GLY A 147 18.16 0.80 -1.43
N ILE A 148 18.92 -0.28 -1.53
CA ILE A 148 18.94 -1.20 -2.67
C ILE A 148 17.90 -2.28 -2.42
N ASN A 149 16.63 -1.92 -2.61
CA ASN A 149 15.49 -2.82 -2.53
C ASN A 149 14.42 -2.38 -3.53
N ALA A 150 13.47 -3.26 -3.85
CA ALA A 150 12.34 -2.89 -4.71
C ALA A 150 11.61 -1.65 -4.14
N TYR A 151 11.41 -0.65 -5.00
CA TYR A 151 10.84 0.67 -4.65
C TYR A 151 11.60 1.40 -3.52
N GLY A 152 12.86 1.04 -3.30
CA GLY A 152 13.76 1.73 -2.38
C GLY A 152 14.31 3.04 -2.96
N PRO A 153 14.96 3.86 -2.12
CA PRO A 153 15.07 3.68 -0.67
C PRO A 153 13.79 4.04 0.08
N PHE A 154 13.52 3.34 1.20
CA PHE A 154 12.30 3.57 1.99
C PHE A 154 12.17 5.00 2.53
N TRP A 155 13.30 5.69 2.79
CA TRP A 155 13.26 7.05 3.33
C TRP A 155 12.83 8.06 2.27
N ASP A 156 13.23 7.92 1.01
CA ASP A 156 12.80 8.84 -0.05
C ASP A 156 11.32 8.67 -0.36
N ASP A 157 10.84 7.41 -0.33
CA ASP A 157 9.42 7.09 -0.48
C ASP A 157 8.58 7.78 0.61
N ILE A 158 8.88 7.47 1.89
CA ILE A 158 8.15 8.01 3.03
C ILE A 158 8.22 9.54 3.08
N LEU A 159 9.41 10.12 2.91
CA LEU A 159 9.58 11.57 2.98
C LEU A 159 8.93 12.31 1.81
N GLY A 160 8.86 11.67 0.63
CA GLY A 160 8.16 12.21 -0.54
C GLY A 160 6.67 12.42 -0.25
N TYR A 161 6.00 11.37 0.24
CA TYR A 161 4.59 11.46 0.62
C TYR A 161 4.34 12.31 1.86
N TRP A 162 5.25 12.29 2.84
CA TRP A 162 5.17 13.15 4.02
C TRP A 162 5.21 14.63 3.65
N LYS A 163 6.16 15.02 2.78
CA LYS A 163 6.25 16.40 2.27
C LYS A 163 4.99 16.79 1.52
N ALA A 164 4.50 15.93 0.62
CA ALA A 164 3.28 16.20 -0.15
C ALA A 164 2.04 16.36 0.76
N HIS A 165 1.94 15.57 1.82
CA HIS A 165 0.90 15.70 2.85
C HIS A 165 0.96 17.05 3.58
N LEU A 166 2.16 17.50 3.97
CA LEU A 166 2.34 18.80 4.62
C LEU A 166 1.98 19.97 3.70
N GLU A 167 2.31 19.86 2.40
CA GLU A 167 2.02 20.89 1.41
C GLU A 167 0.53 20.93 1.03
N ASN A 168 -0.14 19.77 0.94
CA ASN A 168 -1.55 19.69 0.58
C ASN A 168 -2.27 18.50 1.27
N PRO A 169 -2.70 18.67 2.53
CA PRO A 169 -3.36 17.61 3.29
C PRO A 169 -4.76 17.24 2.76
N GLY A 170 -5.37 18.08 1.93
CA GLY A 170 -6.63 17.76 1.24
C GLY A 170 -6.46 16.84 0.03
N LYS A 171 -5.23 16.75 -0.51
CA LYS A 171 -4.87 15.88 -1.63
C LYS A 171 -4.15 14.61 -1.20
N VAL A 172 -3.30 14.69 -0.17
CA VAL A 172 -2.52 13.54 0.33
C VAL A 172 -2.84 13.31 1.80
N LEU A 173 -3.41 12.16 2.12
CA LEU A 173 -3.61 11.67 3.48
C LEU A 173 -2.45 10.76 3.86
N PHE A 174 -1.65 11.18 4.84
CA PHE A 174 -0.57 10.37 5.39
C PHE A 174 -1.03 9.63 6.66
N LEU A 175 -0.80 8.32 6.70
CA LEU A 175 -1.17 7.43 7.79
C LEU A 175 0.02 6.59 8.24
N LYS A 176 0.00 6.17 9.51
CA LYS A 176 0.95 5.18 10.04
C LYS A 176 0.19 3.93 10.43
N TYR A 177 0.73 2.78 10.05
CA TYR A 177 0.16 1.48 10.42
C TYR A 177 0.00 1.30 11.91
N GLU A 178 0.95 1.82 12.69
CA GLU A 178 0.91 1.78 14.15
C GLU A 178 -0.31 2.53 14.70
N ASP A 179 -0.65 3.68 14.11
CA ASP A 179 -1.82 4.47 14.51
C ASP A 179 -3.13 3.74 14.14
N LEU A 180 -3.17 3.05 12.99
CA LEU A 180 -4.30 2.17 12.62
C LEU A 180 -4.48 1.01 13.60
N LYS A 181 -3.38 0.46 14.13
CA LYS A 181 -3.42 -0.63 15.10
C LYS A 181 -3.83 -0.18 16.48
N GLU A 182 -3.56 1.08 16.83
CA GLU A 182 -3.88 1.68 18.13
C GLU A 182 -5.35 2.13 18.19
N ASP A 183 -5.86 2.77 17.13
CA ASP A 183 -7.25 3.24 17.07
C ASP A 183 -7.81 3.10 15.65
N ILE A 184 -8.27 1.88 15.33
CA ILE A 184 -8.80 1.59 13.99
C ILE A 184 -10.05 2.40 13.67
N THR A 185 -10.93 2.62 14.64
CA THR A 185 -12.20 3.32 14.45
C THR A 185 -11.97 4.75 13.99
N SER A 186 -11.11 5.51 14.69
CA SER A 186 -10.78 6.88 14.30
C SER A 186 -10.06 6.95 12.96
N GLN A 187 -9.13 6.02 12.67
CA GLN A 187 -8.43 6.01 11.39
C GLN A 187 -9.37 5.68 10.21
N VAL A 188 -10.31 4.74 10.38
CA VAL A 188 -11.28 4.38 9.33
C VAL A 188 -12.22 5.55 9.03
N LYS A 189 -12.67 6.29 10.06
CA LYS A 189 -13.45 7.54 9.86
C LYS A 189 -12.65 8.57 9.08
N LYS A 190 -11.39 8.80 9.47
CA LYS A 190 -10.49 9.73 8.79
C LYS A 190 -10.29 9.37 7.32
N ILE A 191 -10.11 8.07 7.01
CA ILE A 191 -10.01 7.58 5.63
C ILE A 191 -11.32 7.86 4.88
N ALA A 192 -12.47 7.54 5.47
CA ALA A 192 -13.77 7.71 4.83
C ALA A 192 -14.10 9.18 4.53
N GLU A 193 -13.84 10.09 5.47
CA GLU A 193 -13.96 11.53 5.28
C GLU A 193 -13.08 12.02 4.13
N PHE A 194 -11.81 11.61 4.12
CA PHE A 194 -10.86 11.98 3.08
C PHE A 194 -11.25 11.43 1.70
N MET A 195 -11.77 10.20 1.63
CA MET A 195 -12.28 9.63 0.38
C MET A 195 -13.60 10.29 -0.08
N GLY A 196 -14.22 11.14 0.74
CA GLY A 196 -15.50 11.79 0.41
C GLY A 196 -16.71 10.88 0.63
N PHE A 197 -16.54 9.84 1.45
CA PHE A 197 -17.61 8.92 1.85
C PHE A 197 -17.75 8.91 3.38
N PRO A 198 -17.94 10.07 4.05
CA PRO A 198 -18.05 10.12 5.51
C PRO A 198 -19.18 9.20 6.00
N PHE A 199 -19.01 8.64 7.19
CA PHE A 199 -20.06 7.86 7.84
C PHE A 199 -21.13 8.81 8.38
N SER A 200 -22.39 8.41 8.22
CA SER A 200 -23.53 9.06 8.85
C SER A 200 -23.65 8.68 10.33
N PRO A 201 -24.27 9.51 11.18
CA PRO A 201 -24.53 9.15 12.58
C PRO A 201 -25.24 7.80 12.74
N GLU A 202 -26.15 7.47 11.82
CA GLU A 202 -26.87 6.20 11.80
C GLU A 202 -25.96 5.01 11.50
N GLU A 203 -25.04 5.14 10.53
CA GLU A 203 -24.03 4.11 10.24
C GLU A 203 -23.09 3.88 11.44
N GLU A 204 -22.75 4.95 12.15
CA GLU A 204 -21.94 4.87 13.37
C GLU A 204 -22.68 4.16 14.51
N GLU A 205 -23.95 4.52 14.76
CA GLU A 205 -24.78 3.89 15.78
C GLU A 205 -25.02 2.39 15.49
N GLN A 206 -25.12 2.01 14.22
CA GLN A 206 -25.23 0.62 13.78
C GLN A 206 -23.91 -0.17 13.85
N GLY A 207 -22.81 0.49 14.22
CA GLY A 207 -21.49 -0.14 14.34
C GLY A 207 -20.87 -0.51 13.00
N LEU A 208 -21.23 0.17 11.90
CA LEU A 208 -20.73 -0.16 10.56
C LEU A 208 -19.20 -0.03 10.46
N ILE A 209 -18.61 0.93 11.17
CA ILE A 209 -17.15 1.10 11.23
C ILE A 209 -16.48 -0.15 11.80
N ASP A 210 -17.03 -0.72 12.88
CA ASP A 210 -16.51 -1.92 13.51
C ASP A 210 -16.71 -3.15 12.63
N GLN A 211 -17.82 -3.22 11.89
CA GLN A 211 -18.07 -4.29 10.92
C GLN A 211 -17.08 -4.25 9.75
N ILE A 212 -16.83 -3.07 9.17
CA ILE A 212 -15.81 -2.88 8.12
C ILE A 212 -14.42 -3.21 8.66
N SER A 213 -14.08 -2.71 9.84
CA SER A 213 -12.78 -2.96 10.48
C SER A 213 -12.58 -4.45 10.78
N GLY A 214 -13.64 -5.14 11.23
CA GLY A 214 -13.65 -6.58 11.46
C GLY A 214 -13.46 -7.38 10.17
N LEU A 215 -14.20 -7.05 9.11
CA LEU A 215 -14.08 -7.67 7.79
C LEU A 215 -12.66 -7.53 7.23
N CYS A 216 -12.11 -6.31 7.26
CA CYS A 216 -10.79 -5.98 6.73
C CYS A 216 -9.63 -6.38 7.66
N SER A 217 -9.93 -6.90 8.86
CA SER A 217 -8.90 -7.26 9.83
C SER A 217 -7.98 -8.36 9.29
N PHE A 218 -6.74 -8.37 9.80
CA PHE A 218 -5.78 -9.43 9.48
C PHE A 218 -6.36 -10.82 9.75
N GLU A 219 -7.02 -11.00 10.90
CA GLU A 219 -7.59 -12.30 11.29
C GLU A 219 -8.69 -12.75 10.35
N SER A 220 -9.61 -11.85 9.96
CA SER A 220 -10.66 -12.17 9.01
C SER A 220 -10.08 -12.51 7.64
N LEU A 221 -9.33 -11.59 7.04
CA LEU A 221 -8.83 -11.74 5.67
C LEU A 221 -7.88 -12.94 5.53
N SER A 222 -6.94 -13.11 6.46
CA SER A 222 -5.98 -14.23 6.40
C SER A 222 -6.64 -15.61 6.54
N ASN A 223 -7.84 -15.68 7.13
CA ASN A 223 -8.54 -16.93 7.34
C ASN A 223 -9.41 -17.37 6.16
N LEU A 224 -9.73 -16.47 5.23
CA LEU A 224 -10.49 -16.77 4.03
C LEU A 224 -9.75 -17.75 3.10
N ALA A 225 -10.49 -18.70 2.52
CA ALA A 225 -9.92 -19.72 1.66
C ALA A 225 -9.17 -19.12 0.46
N ILE A 226 -9.72 -18.06 -0.15
CA ILE A 226 -9.11 -17.35 -1.28
C ILE A 226 -7.77 -16.70 -0.95
N ASN A 227 -7.53 -16.38 0.33
CA ASN A 227 -6.28 -15.78 0.79
C ASN A 227 -5.26 -16.82 1.25
N LYS A 228 -5.69 -18.08 1.43
CA LYS A 228 -4.81 -19.22 1.75
C LYS A 228 -4.34 -19.95 0.49
N THR A 229 -5.11 -19.87 -0.60
CA THR A 229 -4.84 -20.56 -1.86
C THR A 229 -4.78 -19.57 -3.03
N GLY A 230 -4.18 -19.99 -4.15
CA GLY A 230 -4.04 -19.15 -5.33
C GLY A 230 -2.84 -18.19 -5.29
N ASN A 231 -2.78 -17.35 -6.31
CA ASN A 231 -1.73 -16.37 -6.50
C ASN A 231 -2.24 -15.19 -7.33
N ILE A 232 -1.49 -14.10 -7.29
CA ILE A 232 -1.67 -12.92 -8.13
C ILE A 232 -0.71 -13.03 -9.32
N ASN A 233 -1.28 -12.95 -10.51
CA ASN A 233 -0.57 -12.97 -11.80
C ASN A 233 0.42 -14.14 -11.99
N GLY A 234 0.17 -15.29 -11.36
CA GLY A 234 1.06 -16.45 -11.43
C GLY A 234 2.34 -16.35 -10.58
N ILE A 235 2.55 -15.23 -9.88
CA ILE A 235 3.85 -14.87 -9.29
C ILE A 235 3.80 -14.89 -7.76
N VAL A 236 2.87 -14.14 -7.15
CA VAL A 236 2.83 -13.96 -5.69
C VAL A 236 1.72 -14.80 -5.10
N LYS A 237 2.04 -15.67 -4.13
CA LYS A 237 1.01 -16.45 -3.44
C LYS A 237 0.13 -15.54 -2.59
N ASN A 238 -1.19 -15.76 -2.61
CA ASN A 238 -2.13 -14.96 -1.82
C ASN A 238 -1.82 -15.02 -0.31
N SER A 239 -1.30 -16.16 0.17
CA SER A 239 -0.92 -16.33 1.57
C SER A 239 0.30 -15.51 1.99
N SER A 240 1.16 -15.11 1.05
CA SER A 240 2.36 -14.31 1.34
C SER A 240 2.03 -12.90 1.82
N PHE A 241 0.83 -12.40 1.51
CA PHE A 241 0.31 -11.12 1.98
C PHE A 241 -0.10 -11.14 3.46
N PHE A 242 -0.20 -12.32 4.08
CA PHE A 242 -0.74 -12.50 5.42
C PHE A 242 0.24 -13.25 6.33
N ARG A 243 1.17 -12.50 6.96
CA ARG A 243 2.19 -13.08 7.85
C ARG A 243 1.83 -13.06 9.34
N LYS A 244 1.74 -11.88 9.95
CA LYS A 244 1.46 -11.73 11.41
C LYS A 244 0.57 -10.57 11.81
N GLY A 245 0.43 -9.52 10.99
CA GLY A 245 -0.46 -8.38 11.27
C GLY A 245 -0.21 -7.64 12.61
N ARG A 246 1.03 -7.64 13.12
CA ARG A 246 1.40 -7.10 14.44
C ARG A 246 2.54 -6.09 14.37
N VAL A 247 2.52 -5.09 15.25
CA VAL A 247 3.60 -4.09 15.43
C VAL A 247 4.68 -4.66 16.35
N GLY A 248 5.94 -4.29 16.11
CA GLY A 248 7.09 -4.65 16.95
C GLY A 248 7.63 -6.05 16.72
N ASP A 249 7.24 -6.72 15.62
CA ASP A 249 7.71 -8.06 15.31
C ASP A 249 9.22 -8.10 15.04
N TRP A 250 9.79 -6.97 14.60
CA TRP A 250 11.21 -6.79 14.36
C TRP A 250 12.11 -7.20 15.54
N THR A 251 11.62 -7.09 16.78
CA THR A 251 12.33 -7.50 18.00
C THR A 251 12.71 -8.99 18.01
N ASN A 252 12.00 -9.83 17.24
CA ASN A 252 12.25 -11.26 17.17
C ASN A 252 13.30 -11.64 16.09
N TYR A 253 13.71 -10.69 15.25
CA TYR A 253 14.52 -10.98 14.06
C TYR A 253 15.78 -10.11 13.96
N LEU A 254 15.72 -8.87 14.45
CA LEU A 254 16.82 -7.92 14.29
C LEU A 254 17.70 -7.89 15.53
N THR A 255 19.01 -7.95 15.31
CA THR A 255 19.99 -7.76 16.38
C THR A 255 20.01 -6.29 16.83
N PRO A 256 20.47 -5.98 18.05
CA PRO A 256 20.63 -4.60 18.50
C PRO A 256 21.47 -3.74 17.53
N ALA A 257 22.51 -4.31 16.90
CA ALA A 257 23.34 -3.60 15.93
C ALA A 257 22.56 -3.23 14.65
N MET A 258 21.70 -4.13 14.15
CA MET A 258 20.83 -3.85 13.00
C MET A 258 19.82 -2.75 13.33
N VAL A 259 19.20 -2.84 14.51
CA VAL A 259 18.23 -1.83 14.98
C VAL A 259 18.88 -0.45 15.06
N GLU A 260 20.07 -0.35 15.68
CA GLU A 260 20.82 0.90 15.79
C GLU A 260 21.23 1.47 14.42
N ARG A 261 21.55 0.61 13.44
CA ARG A 261 21.87 1.07 12.08
C ARG A 261 20.67 1.71 11.39
N ILE A 262 19.50 1.07 11.43
CA ILE A 262 18.28 1.65 10.85
C ILE A 262 17.88 2.93 11.59
N LYS A 263 17.96 2.95 12.93
CA LYS A 263 17.69 4.17 13.71
C LYS A 263 18.59 5.34 13.28
N LYS A 264 19.90 5.11 13.13
CA LYS A 264 20.83 6.14 12.64
C LYS A 264 20.48 6.63 11.24
N ILE A 265 20.03 5.75 10.35
CA ILE A 265 19.55 6.13 9.02
C ILE A 265 18.31 7.02 9.15
N MET A 266 17.33 6.62 9.96
CA MET A 266 16.12 7.40 10.21
C MET A 266 16.46 8.78 10.82
N ASP A 267 17.26 8.82 11.87
CA ASP A 267 17.67 10.07 12.54
C ASP A 267 18.38 11.03 11.57
N SER A 268 19.20 10.49 10.67
CA SER A 268 19.93 11.27 9.66
C SER A 268 19.01 11.76 8.54
N LYS A 269 18.23 10.85 7.93
CA LYS A 269 17.42 11.13 6.74
C LYS A 269 16.14 11.91 7.06
N PHE A 270 15.53 11.65 8.22
CA PHE A 270 14.26 12.25 8.64
C PHE A 270 14.48 13.55 9.44
N LYS A 271 15.74 13.93 9.66
CA LYS A 271 16.10 15.14 10.40
C LYS A 271 15.40 16.37 9.81
N GLY A 272 14.68 17.10 10.67
CA GLY A 272 13.97 18.33 10.28
C GLY A 272 12.64 18.11 9.57
N SER A 273 12.25 16.86 9.27
CA SER A 273 10.94 16.56 8.67
C SER A 273 9.77 16.67 9.65
N GLY A 274 10.04 16.54 10.95
CA GLY A 274 9.01 16.41 11.99
C GLY A 274 8.34 15.02 12.04
N LEU A 275 8.69 14.11 11.14
CA LEU A 275 8.17 12.74 11.12
C LEU A 275 8.92 11.85 12.10
N MET A 276 8.18 11.25 13.04
CA MET A 276 8.70 10.38 14.09
C MET A 276 7.97 9.02 14.07
N PHE A 277 8.69 7.94 14.39
CA PHE A 277 8.12 6.61 14.58
C PHE A 277 8.24 6.19 16.04
N LYS A 278 7.22 5.50 16.56
CA LYS A 278 7.33 4.79 17.84
C LYS A 278 8.29 3.61 17.63
N THR A 279 9.41 3.59 18.35
CA THR A 279 10.37 2.47 18.36
C THR A 279 10.29 1.72 19.66
#